data_AF-A0A933FHW0-F1
#
_entry.id   AF-A0A933FHW0-F1
#
_cell.length_a   1.000
_cell.length_b   1.000
_cell.length_c   1.000
_cell.angle_alpha   90.00
_cell.angle_beta   90.00
_cell.angle_gamma   90.00
#
_symmetry.space_group_name_H-M   'P 1'
#
loop_
_entity.id
_entity.type
_entity.pdbx_description
1 polymer ?
#
loop_
_entity_poly.entity_id
_entity_poly.type
_entity_poly.pdbx_seq_one_letter_code
_entity_poly.pdbx_strand_id
1 'polypeptide(L)'
;MGRGETEDGSQDLSEENPLSDGEASPESNGLSATVLLRSAKSVTAKAGEVIKYKVGVKNTGTLTWKTREIVTTKYSIASVDTAHASWVSDTEVVVNDTGAVKPGGLDLLAFSFTAPSTKGSHTVRYQMAVDDEVIPDFYIDIPVEVTTGSPKIKDEPVTVEEEEVESDRLIDEPTVRIGLLTIDEETDWVTEISCDSTWRLVDSEGGLLGKMEKDAMVRAFYKNQRYYFNRGKGIEETHKHLRFVPDEEDAVCTIENFDRRKTRGASYAFNQFRDTLELQYIPYKDEVWVINELPIEEYLYGLGETSNASHEEFKKALITVARTYALYHWERNTKHKGYFHMNAYADDQVYFGYGYELVHPLIKEAVEDTRGVTVNYDGRTALTPYFSRSDGRTRSWSEVWGGTVAWLIGVDAPCDEERGYTLWGHGVGMGATEALCMANNGDEWEEILHYFYTDVELVKRWDD
;
A
#
# COMPACT_ATOMS: atom_id res chain seq x y z
N MET A 1 33.23 46.39 29.28
CA MET A 1 34.29 46.67 28.29
C MET A 1 34.76 45.30 27.82
N GLY A 2 34.31 44.74 26.70
CA GLY A 2 34.39 45.17 25.30
C GLY A 2 35.07 43.99 24.57
N ARG A 3 34.32 43.14 23.84
CA ARG A 3 34.01 43.16 22.39
C ARG A 3 35.12 42.63 21.47
N GLY A 4 34.73 41.76 20.52
CA GLY A 4 35.47 41.28 19.34
C GLY A 4 35.16 39.79 19.08
N GLU A 5 33.99 39.44 18.56
CA GLU A 5 33.71 39.12 17.13
C GLU A 5 34.16 37.71 16.71
N THR A 6 33.19 36.81 16.49
CA THR A 6 33.33 35.56 15.71
C THR A 6 32.24 35.57 14.65
N GLU A 7 32.69 35.50 13.40
CA GLU A 7 31.88 35.46 12.18
C GLU A 7 31.04 34.18 12.06
N ASP A 8 29.96 34.38 11.31
CA ASP A 8 28.94 33.46 10.83
C ASP A 8 29.51 32.26 10.04
N GLY A 9 28.81 31.14 10.13
CA GLY A 9 29.15 29.87 9.50
C GLY A 9 27.97 28.92 9.61
N SER A 10 26.94 29.16 8.78
CA SER A 10 25.88 28.19 8.48
C SER A 10 26.49 26.82 8.16
N GLN A 11 26.19 25.82 8.97
CA GLN A 11 26.35 24.41 8.57
C GLN A 11 24.95 23.84 8.34
N ASP A 12 24.67 23.71 7.05
CA ASP A 12 23.61 22.92 6.44
C ASP A 12 23.66 21.49 6.99
N LEU A 13 22.56 21.01 7.59
CA LEU A 13 22.43 19.64 8.11
C LEU A 13 21.62 18.76 7.16
N SER A 14 21.90 18.87 5.85
CA SER A 14 21.26 18.11 4.78
C SER A 14 21.91 16.76 4.45
N GLU A 15 22.77 16.20 5.31
CA GLU A 15 23.48 14.96 4.98
C GLU A 15 23.73 14.09 6.22
N GLU A 16 22.87 13.10 6.48
CA GLU A 16 23.26 11.77 6.99
C GLU A 16 22.18 10.73 6.57
N ASN A 17 22.40 9.62 5.85
CA ASN A 17 23.47 9.18 4.95
C ASN A 17 22.94 7.94 4.15
N PRO A 18 22.60 8.02 2.84
CA PRO A 18 22.42 6.81 2.03
C PRO A 18 23.81 6.21 1.83
N LEU A 19 24.06 4.97 2.30
CA LEU A 19 25.39 4.33 2.26
C LEU A 19 26.16 4.72 0.99
N SER A 20 27.21 5.51 1.18
CA SER A 20 28.03 6.02 0.10
C SER A 20 28.89 4.89 -0.48
N ASP A 21 29.29 4.99 -1.76
CA ASP A 21 30.19 4.01 -2.36
C ASP A 21 31.45 3.85 -1.49
N GLY A 22 31.69 2.63 -0.98
CA GLY A 22 32.79 2.30 -0.09
C GLY A 22 32.43 2.15 1.39
N GLU A 23 31.20 2.50 1.80
CA GLU A 23 30.68 2.25 3.15
C GLU A 23 30.04 0.86 3.24
N ALA A 24 30.37 0.10 4.28
CA ALA A 24 29.85 -1.26 4.47
C ALA A 24 28.52 -1.22 5.22
N SER A 25 27.56 -2.03 4.79
CA SER A 25 26.33 -2.27 5.56
C SER A 25 26.66 -2.89 6.92
N PRO A 26 25.80 -2.70 7.94
CA PRO A 26 25.92 -3.41 9.20
C PRO A 26 26.05 -4.93 8.98
N GLU A 27 26.91 -5.60 9.76
CA GLU A 27 27.01 -7.06 9.71
C GLU A 27 25.82 -7.69 10.43
N SER A 28 25.08 -8.55 9.73
CA SER A 28 23.99 -9.34 10.28
C SER A 28 24.16 -10.79 9.85
N ASN A 29 24.15 -11.73 10.80
CA ASN A 29 24.36 -13.17 10.56
C ASN A 29 25.63 -13.51 9.74
N GLY A 30 26.64 -12.65 9.77
CA GLY A 30 27.86 -12.81 8.98
C GLY A 30 27.76 -12.34 7.52
N LEU A 31 26.65 -11.71 7.14
CA LEU A 31 26.45 -11.02 5.87
C LEU A 31 26.67 -9.51 6.04
N SER A 32 27.48 -8.91 5.18
CA SER A 32 27.66 -7.47 5.04
C SER A 32 28.27 -7.21 3.66
N ALA A 33 27.90 -6.09 3.05
CA ALA A 33 28.39 -5.71 1.74
C ALA A 33 28.66 -4.21 1.63
N THR A 34 29.52 -3.86 0.66
CA THR A 34 29.71 -2.47 0.22
C THR A 34 29.76 -2.40 -1.29
N VAL A 35 29.18 -1.36 -1.89
CA VAL A 35 29.37 -1.08 -3.32
C VAL A 35 30.71 -0.39 -3.50
N LEU A 36 31.60 -0.99 -4.31
CA LEU A 36 32.91 -0.42 -4.64
C LEU A 36 32.97 0.16 -6.05
N LEU A 37 32.22 -0.43 -6.99
CA LEU A 37 32.29 -0.05 -8.40
C LEU A 37 30.89 0.06 -8.98
N ARG A 38 30.70 1.01 -9.89
CA ARG A 38 29.48 1.15 -10.69
C ARG A 38 29.87 1.48 -12.13
N SER A 39 29.12 0.99 -13.10
CA SER A 39 29.31 1.36 -14.51
C SER A 39 29.04 2.83 -14.78
N ALA A 40 28.16 3.45 -13.97
CA ALA A 40 27.90 4.88 -13.97
C ALA A 40 27.45 5.33 -12.57
N LYS A 41 27.84 6.54 -12.14
CA LYS A 41 27.37 7.12 -10.88
C LYS A 41 25.90 7.59 -10.96
N SER A 42 25.48 7.94 -12.17
CA SER A 42 24.12 8.31 -12.53
C SER A 42 23.89 7.93 -13.99
N VAL A 43 22.64 7.66 -14.37
CA VAL A 43 22.24 7.29 -15.73
C VAL A 43 21.36 8.40 -16.30
N THR A 44 21.47 8.68 -17.60
CA THR A 44 20.54 9.56 -18.32
C THR A 44 19.94 8.77 -19.47
N ALA A 45 18.61 8.69 -19.53
CA ALA A 45 17.91 7.80 -20.46
C ALA A 45 16.59 8.42 -20.95
N LYS A 46 15.98 7.86 -22.00
CA LYS A 46 14.59 8.14 -22.37
C LYS A 46 13.63 7.28 -21.55
N ALA A 47 12.38 7.72 -21.35
CA ALA A 47 11.37 6.88 -20.71
C ALA A 47 11.23 5.53 -21.42
N GLY A 48 11.20 4.45 -20.64
CA GLY A 48 11.12 3.09 -21.16
C GLY A 48 12.39 2.58 -21.83
N GLU A 49 13.48 3.36 -21.85
CA GLU A 49 14.75 2.90 -22.41
C GLU A 49 15.39 1.84 -21.52
N VAL A 50 15.88 0.76 -22.12
CA VAL A 50 16.56 -0.30 -21.39
C VAL A 50 17.97 0.16 -21.03
N ILE A 51 18.23 0.26 -19.73
CA ILE A 51 19.52 0.61 -19.15
C ILE A 51 20.27 -0.69 -18.83
N LYS A 52 21.50 -0.82 -19.34
CA LYS A 52 22.43 -1.87 -18.92
C LYS A 52 23.33 -1.33 -17.83
N TYR A 53 23.39 -2.02 -16.69
CA TYR A 53 24.11 -1.56 -15.52
C TYR A 53 25.00 -2.67 -14.95
N LYS A 54 26.14 -2.27 -14.40
CA LYS A 54 27.09 -3.17 -13.75
C LYS A 54 27.52 -2.59 -12.42
N VAL A 55 27.47 -3.41 -11.37
CA VAL A 55 27.87 -3.04 -10.01
C VAL A 55 28.91 -4.01 -9.49
N GLY A 56 29.92 -3.48 -8.81
CA GLY A 56 30.92 -4.26 -8.10
C GLY A 56 30.67 -4.19 -6.62
N VAL A 57 30.33 -5.32 -6.02
CA VAL A 57 29.97 -5.43 -4.61
C VAL A 57 31.02 -6.26 -3.89
N LYS A 58 31.61 -5.70 -2.82
CA LYS A 58 32.59 -6.38 -2.00
C LYS A 58 31.91 -7.01 -0.79
N ASN A 59 32.28 -8.26 -0.52
CA ASN A 59 31.91 -8.96 0.70
C ASN A 59 32.69 -8.38 1.88
N THR A 60 31.99 -7.72 2.79
CA THR A 60 32.55 -7.16 4.03
C THR A 60 32.15 -7.95 5.27
N GLY A 61 31.30 -8.98 5.11
CA GLY A 61 30.92 -9.90 6.19
C GLY A 61 31.93 -11.02 6.41
N THR A 62 31.50 -12.04 7.14
CA THR A 62 32.31 -13.17 7.58
C THR A 62 32.02 -14.47 6.83
N LEU A 63 30.89 -14.57 6.14
CA LEU A 63 30.52 -15.74 5.33
C LEU A 63 31.05 -15.64 3.89
N THR A 64 31.32 -16.79 3.28
CA THR A 64 31.65 -16.88 1.84
C THR A 64 30.37 -17.02 1.04
N TRP A 65 30.15 -16.12 0.08
CA TRP A 65 28.97 -16.13 -0.77
C TRP A 65 29.07 -17.19 -1.86
N LYS A 66 28.03 -18.02 -2.05
CA LYS A 66 28.00 -19.03 -3.12
C LYS A 66 27.06 -18.61 -4.23
N THR A 67 25.84 -18.19 -3.92
CA THR A 67 24.91 -17.55 -4.85
C THR A 67 24.76 -16.08 -4.48
N ARG A 68 24.61 -15.23 -5.50
CA ARG A 68 24.45 -13.78 -5.33
C ARG A 68 23.39 -13.31 -6.30
N GLU A 69 22.46 -12.54 -5.77
CA GLU A 69 21.29 -12.13 -6.53
C GLU A 69 21.04 -10.65 -6.33
N ILE A 70 20.63 -9.99 -7.40
CA ILE A 70 20.00 -8.68 -7.28
C ILE A 70 18.50 -8.94 -7.33
N VAL A 71 17.81 -8.48 -6.31
CA VAL A 71 16.38 -8.68 -6.16
C VAL A 71 15.68 -7.33 -6.09
N THR A 72 14.46 -7.27 -6.62
CA THR A 72 13.54 -6.24 -6.20
C THR A 72 12.98 -6.65 -4.85
N THR A 73 12.73 -5.70 -3.97
CA THR A 73 12.15 -6.01 -2.68
C THR A 73 10.79 -6.70 -2.88
N LYS A 74 10.56 -7.85 -2.23
CA LYS A 74 9.22 -8.45 -2.09
C LYS A 74 8.23 -7.53 -1.35
N TYR A 75 8.78 -6.47 -0.74
CA TYR A 75 8.10 -5.30 -0.21
C TYR A 75 8.38 -4.12 -1.14
N SER A 76 7.53 -3.93 -2.16
CA SER A 76 7.48 -2.78 -3.06
C SER A 76 8.24 -1.53 -2.58
N ILE A 77 9.50 -1.37 -2.98
CA ILE A 77 10.11 -0.07 -3.26
C ILE A 77 11.21 -0.28 -4.32
N ALA A 78 10.84 -0.84 -5.48
CA ALA A 78 11.31 -0.19 -6.68
C ALA A 78 10.47 1.09 -6.76
N SER A 79 11.05 2.22 -6.33
CA SER A 79 10.45 3.56 -6.34
C SER A 79 9.88 3.99 -7.69
N VAL A 80 10.13 3.20 -8.76
CA VAL A 80 9.54 3.31 -10.08
C VAL A 80 9.46 1.93 -10.74
N ASP A 81 8.47 1.69 -11.62
CA ASP A 81 8.42 0.49 -12.47
C ASP A 81 9.65 0.42 -13.38
N THR A 82 10.47 -0.62 -13.18
CA THR A 82 11.73 -0.83 -13.89
C THR A 82 11.87 -2.23 -14.48
N ALA A 83 10.78 -3.01 -14.50
CA ALA A 83 10.80 -4.39 -14.94
C ALA A 83 11.38 -4.53 -16.36
N HIS A 84 12.16 -5.58 -16.58
CA HIS A 84 12.77 -5.86 -17.88
C HIS A 84 12.74 -7.36 -18.18
N ALA A 85 12.48 -7.73 -19.44
CA ALA A 85 12.30 -9.11 -19.87
C ALA A 85 13.54 -10.02 -19.69
N SER A 86 14.70 -9.47 -19.34
CA SER A 86 15.90 -10.25 -19.02
C SER A 86 16.00 -10.66 -17.55
N TRP A 87 15.06 -10.24 -16.71
CA TRP A 87 15.02 -10.63 -15.30
C TRP A 87 14.68 -12.13 -15.21
N VAL A 88 15.14 -12.76 -14.13
CA VAL A 88 14.88 -14.18 -13.86
C VAL A 88 13.39 -14.37 -13.50
N SER A 89 12.85 -13.44 -12.73
CA SER A 89 11.43 -13.34 -12.38
C SER A 89 11.07 -11.88 -12.08
N ASP A 90 9.82 -11.60 -11.70
CA ASP A 90 9.39 -10.24 -11.34
C ASP A 90 10.11 -9.69 -10.10
N THR A 91 10.67 -10.57 -9.27
CA THR A 91 11.43 -10.19 -8.07
C THR A 91 12.94 -10.46 -8.14
N GLU A 92 13.39 -11.26 -9.11
CA GLU A 92 14.80 -11.63 -9.26
C GLU A 92 15.38 -11.01 -10.53
N VAL A 93 16.21 -9.99 -10.37
CA VAL A 93 16.77 -9.20 -11.49
C VAL A 93 17.90 -9.95 -12.19
N VAL A 94 18.82 -10.52 -11.40
CA VAL A 94 19.92 -11.35 -11.90
C VAL A 94 20.40 -12.29 -10.80
N VAL A 95 20.77 -13.52 -11.19
CA VAL A 95 21.36 -14.53 -10.31
C VAL A 95 22.76 -14.86 -10.85
N ASN A 96 23.74 -14.94 -9.95
CA ASN A 96 25.07 -15.47 -10.23
C ASN A 96 25.39 -16.59 -9.23
N ASP A 97 25.53 -17.80 -9.73
CA ASP A 97 25.87 -19.02 -8.98
C ASP A 97 27.31 -19.51 -9.25
N THR A 98 28.06 -18.75 -10.07
CA THR A 98 29.41 -19.12 -10.48
C THR A 98 30.46 -18.44 -9.60
N GLY A 99 31.39 -19.24 -9.07
CA GLY A 99 32.50 -18.76 -8.25
C GLY A 99 32.09 -18.29 -6.85
N ALA A 100 32.87 -18.65 -5.84
CA ALA A 100 32.59 -18.24 -4.46
C ALA A 100 33.29 -16.92 -4.12
N VAL A 101 32.60 -16.01 -3.44
CA VAL A 101 33.14 -14.71 -3.02
C VAL A 101 33.44 -14.75 -1.53
N LYS A 102 34.72 -15.00 -1.21
CA LYS A 102 35.20 -15.04 0.18
C LYS A 102 35.09 -13.67 0.85
N PRO A 103 35.09 -13.59 2.19
CA PRO A 103 35.26 -12.33 2.92
C PRO A 103 36.40 -11.49 2.35
N GLY A 104 36.11 -10.22 2.07
CA GLY A 104 37.01 -9.27 1.40
C GLY A 104 37.06 -9.37 -0.13
N GLY A 105 36.44 -10.38 -0.73
CA GLY A 105 36.34 -10.59 -2.17
C GLY A 105 35.32 -9.67 -2.84
N LEU A 106 35.49 -9.44 -4.14
CA LEU A 106 34.64 -8.58 -4.97
C LEU A 106 33.90 -9.44 -6.00
N ASP A 107 32.60 -9.23 -6.15
CA ASP A 107 31.82 -9.72 -7.29
C ASP A 107 31.43 -8.57 -8.22
N LEU A 108 31.16 -8.89 -9.49
CA LEU A 108 30.74 -7.96 -10.52
C LEU A 108 29.44 -8.45 -11.16
N LEU A 109 28.32 -7.87 -10.74
CA LEU A 109 26.99 -8.22 -11.22
C LEU A 109 26.57 -7.27 -12.34
N ALA A 110 26.10 -7.82 -13.46
CA ALA A 110 25.60 -7.06 -14.59
C ALA A 110 24.14 -7.42 -14.84
N PHE A 111 23.29 -6.40 -15.00
CA PHE A 111 21.86 -6.56 -15.20
C PHE A 111 21.32 -5.44 -16.09
N SER A 112 20.08 -5.58 -16.53
CA SER A 112 19.38 -4.53 -17.27
C SER A 112 18.06 -4.20 -16.58
N PHE A 113 17.65 -2.94 -16.64
CA PHE A 113 16.36 -2.50 -16.13
C PHE A 113 15.78 -1.43 -17.06
N THR A 114 14.47 -1.25 -17.02
CA THR A 114 13.78 -0.27 -17.86
C THR A 114 13.79 1.09 -17.16
N ALA A 115 14.15 2.15 -17.87
CA ALA A 115 14.14 3.50 -17.33
C ALA A 115 12.70 3.93 -16.97
N PRO A 116 12.52 4.69 -15.87
CA PRO A 116 11.22 5.23 -15.47
C PRO A 116 10.44 5.87 -16.61
N SER A 117 9.12 5.70 -16.61
CA SER A 117 8.24 6.21 -17.67
C SER A 117 8.00 7.73 -17.61
N THR A 118 8.37 8.37 -16.50
CA THR A 118 8.18 9.82 -16.26
C THR A 118 9.49 10.58 -16.40
N LYS A 119 9.43 11.78 -17.00
CA LYS A 119 10.62 12.63 -17.22
C LYS A 119 11.15 13.18 -15.89
N GLY A 120 12.46 13.22 -15.70
CA GLY A 120 13.13 13.87 -14.57
C GLY A 120 14.04 12.94 -13.74
N SER A 121 14.62 13.46 -12.67
CA SER A 121 15.45 12.69 -11.73
C SER A 121 14.67 11.66 -10.91
N HIS A 122 15.14 10.42 -10.91
CA HIS A 122 14.65 9.27 -10.15
C HIS A 122 15.81 8.57 -9.45
N THR A 123 15.53 7.78 -8.42
CA THR A 123 16.51 6.86 -7.81
C THR A 123 15.95 5.45 -7.86
N VAL A 124 16.49 4.60 -8.73
CA VAL A 124 16.13 3.18 -8.82
C VAL A 124 16.91 2.41 -7.76
N ARG A 125 16.23 1.68 -6.88
CA ARG A 125 16.81 0.98 -5.74
C ARG A 125 16.62 -0.53 -5.87
N TYR A 126 17.71 -1.29 -5.66
CA TYR A 126 17.68 -2.75 -5.57
C TYR A 126 18.29 -3.24 -4.26
N GLN A 127 17.96 -4.47 -3.87
CA GLN A 127 18.62 -5.19 -2.78
C GLN A 127 19.50 -6.31 -3.33
N MET A 128 20.38 -6.84 -2.47
CA MET A 128 21.18 -8.01 -2.77
C MET A 128 20.84 -9.15 -1.82
N ALA A 129 20.64 -10.34 -2.38
CA ALA A 129 20.55 -11.58 -1.62
C ALA A 129 21.78 -12.46 -1.87
N VAL A 130 22.17 -13.20 -0.84
CA VAL A 130 23.29 -14.15 -0.84
C VAL A 130 22.80 -15.44 -0.22
N ASP A 131 23.00 -16.57 -0.91
CA ASP A 131 22.59 -17.89 -0.42
C ASP A 131 21.13 -17.91 0.09
N ASP A 132 20.22 -17.28 -0.68
CA ASP A 132 18.78 -17.10 -0.41
C ASP A 132 18.43 -16.15 0.76
N GLU A 133 19.40 -15.43 1.34
CA GLU A 133 19.18 -14.46 2.42
C GLU A 133 19.52 -13.03 1.95
N VAL A 134 18.58 -12.08 2.11
CA VAL A 134 18.82 -10.66 1.79
C VAL A 134 19.83 -10.08 2.78
N ILE A 135 20.82 -9.33 2.27
CA ILE A 135 21.76 -8.58 3.12
C ILE A 135 21.01 -7.40 3.74
N PRO A 136 20.82 -7.35 5.08
CA PRO A 136 20.09 -6.26 5.72
C PRO A 136 20.77 -4.91 5.51
N ASP A 137 19.96 -3.87 5.34
CA ASP A 137 20.39 -2.47 5.18
C ASP A 137 21.43 -2.23 4.07
N PHE A 138 21.50 -3.11 3.08
CA PHE A 138 22.35 -2.95 1.90
C PHE A 138 21.51 -2.70 0.65
N TYR A 139 21.70 -1.52 0.04
CA TYR A 139 20.95 -1.08 -1.14
C TYR A 139 21.89 -0.69 -2.28
N ILE A 140 21.45 -0.99 -3.51
CA ILE A 140 22.10 -0.55 -4.74
C ILE A 140 21.22 0.56 -5.35
N ASP A 141 21.54 1.81 -4.99
CA ASP A 141 20.84 2.98 -5.49
C ASP A 141 21.45 3.49 -6.80
N ILE A 142 20.61 3.73 -7.80
CA ILE A 142 21.01 4.19 -9.13
C ILE A 142 20.21 5.45 -9.46
N PRO A 143 20.85 6.64 -9.38
CA PRO A 143 20.23 7.86 -9.87
C PRO A 143 20.01 7.79 -11.38
N VAL A 144 18.79 8.05 -11.85
CA VAL A 144 18.40 8.03 -13.27
C VAL A 144 17.70 9.34 -13.64
N GLU A 145 18.28 10.11 -14.54
CA GLU A 145 17.67 11.30 -15.15
C GLU A 145 16.96 10.91 -16.45
N VAL A 146 15.64 10.99 -16.46
CA VAL A 146 14.83 10.63 -17.64
C VAL A 146 14.55 11.88 -18.50
N THR A 147 14.97 11.85 -19.76
CA THR A 147 14.97 13.01 -20.68
C THR A 147 13.68 13.17 -21.48
N THR A 148 12.91 12.10 -21.68
CA THR A 148 11.63 12.05 -22.41
C THR A 148 10.63 11.21 -21.64
N GLY A 149 9.34 11.48 -21.74
CA GLY A 149 8.27 10.85 -20.93
C GLY A 149 7.22 11.91 -20.59
N SER A 150 6.11 11.53 -19.96
CA SER A 150 5.18 12.53 -19.39
C SER A 150 5.99 13.48 -18.51
N PRO A 151 5.86 14.82 -18.66
CA PRO A 151 6.75 15.75 -17.99
C PRO A 151 6.69 15.56 -16.48
N LYS A 152 7.85 15.67 -15.79
CA LYS A 152 7.85 16.16 -14.41
C LYS A 152 7.10 17.48 -14.43
N ILE A 153 5.98 17.54 -13.74
CA ILE A 153 5.20 18.76 -13.62
C ILE A 153 6.13 19.80 -13.00
N LYS A 154 6.45 20.85 -13.77
CA LYS A 154 7.05 22.08 -13.26
C LYS A 154 5.99 22.76 -12.40
N ASP A 155 6.42 23.37 -11.29
CA ASP A 155 5.62 24.22 -10.42
C ASP A 155 4.84 25.28 -11.21
N GLU A 156 3.66 24.91 -11.66
CA GLU A 156 2.52 25.77 -11.90
C GLU A 156 1.37 25.13 -11.14
N PRO A 157 0.50 25.92 -10.48
CA PRO A 157 -0.59 25.38 -9.69
C PRO A 157 -1.40 24.44 -10.57
N VAL A 158 -1.43 23.17 -10.20
CA VAL A 158 -2.32 22.19 -10.83
C VAL A 158 -3.72 22.63 -10.48
N THR A 159 -4.34 23.39 -11.38
CA THR A 159 -5.78 23.42 -11.48
C THR A 159 -6.14 22.06 -12.06
N VAL A 160 -6.59 21.18 -11.18
CA VAL A 160 -7.17 19.91 -11.61
C VAL A 160 -8.38 20.31 -12.45
N GLU A 161 -8.29 20.15 -13.78
CA GLU A 161 -9.47 20.15 -14.65
C GLU A 161 -10.28 18.89 -14.31
N GLU A 162 -10.94 18.92 -13.15
CA GLU A 162 -11.99 17.96 -12.79
C GLU A 162 -13.26 18.44 -13.46
N GLU A 163 -13.98 17.51 -14.09
CA GLU A 163 -15.42 17.70 -14.27
C GLU A 163 -16.02 18.10 -12.92
N GLU A 164 -16.90 19.11 -12.90
CA GLU A 164 -17.49 19.69 -11.70
C GLU A 164 -18.24 18.62 -10.88
N VAL A 165 -17.56 17.93 -9.97
CA VAL A 165 -18.19 17.13 -8.92
C VAL A 165 -18.37 18.05 -7.71
N GLU A 166 -19.53 18.72 -7.62
CA GLU A 166 -19.91 19.49 -6.43
C GLU A 166 -19.98 18.55 -5.21
N SER A 167 -19.08 18.73 -4.23
CA SER A 167 -19.03 17.88 -3.03
C SER A 167 -19.97 18.32 -1.90
N ASP A 168 -20.66 19.46 -2.04
CA ASP A 168 -21.61 19.99 -1.06
C ASP A 168 -22.98 19.30 -1.10
N ARG A 169 -23.16 18.35 -2.03
CA ARG A 169 -24.41 17.60 -2.16
C ARG A 169 -24.37 16.34 -1.29
N LEU A 170 -25.48 16.08 -0.60
CA LEU A 170 -25.76 14.76 -0.08
C LEU A 170 -25.79 13.76 -1.25
N ILE A 171 -25.07 12.65 -1.11
CA ILE A 171 -25.04 11.52 -2.03
C ILE A 171 -25.63 10.28 -1.33
N ASP A 172 -26.04 9.28 -2.10
CA ASP A 172 -26.33 7.96 -1.54
C ASP A 172 -25.02 7.33 -1.04
N GLU A 173 -25.08 6.53 0.03
CA GLU A 173 -23.91 5.84 0.55
C GLU A 173 -23.24 5.00 -0.57
N PRO A 174 -21.96 5.23 -0.87
CA PRO A 174 -21.27 4.47 -1.92
C PRO A 174 -21.07 3.00 -1.55
N THR A 175 -21.31 2.11 -2.51
CA THR A 175 -20.83 0.72 -2.44
C THR A 175 -19.40 0.64 -2.95
N VAL A 176 -18.49 0.16 -2.11
CA VAL A 176 -17.06 -0.03 -2.43
C VAL A 176 -16.77 -1.49 -2.78
N ARG A 177 -15.64 -1.71 -3.46
CA ARG A 177 -15.17 -3.04 -3.92
C ARG A 177 -13.74 -3.18 -3.45
N ILE A 178 -13.48 -4.12 -2.54
CA ILE A 178 -12.22 -4.25 -1.81
C ILE A 178 -11.54 -5.57 -2.18
N GLY A 179 -10.37 -5.51 -2.81
CA GLY A 179 -9.56 -6.70 -3.08
C GLY A 179 -9.02 -7.30 -1.78
N LEU A 180 -9.49 -8.49 -1.41
CA LEU A 180 -9.15 -9.14 -0.14
C LEU A 180 -7.83 -9.91 -0.20
N LEU A 181 -7.71 -10.80 -1.18
CA LEU A 181 -6.57 -11.69 -1.34
C LEU A 181 -6.53 -12.29 -2.74
N THR A 182 -5.32 -12.70 -3.13
CA THR A 182 -5.04 -13.48 -4.34
C THR A 182 -5.27 -14.96 -4.10
N ILE A 183 -5.77 -15.66 -5.12
CA ILE A 183 -5.89 -17.13 -5.10
C ILE A 183 -4.59 -17.73 -5.60
N ASP A 184 -3.82 -18.25 -4.65
CA ASP A 184 -2.50 -18.82 -4.83
C ASP A 184 -2.34 -20.13 -4.02
N GLU A 185 -1.09 -20.54 -3.77
CA GLU A 185 -0.76 -21.73 -2.97
C GLU A 185 -1.33 -21.69 -1.55
N GLU A 186 -1.46 -20.51 -0.92
CA GLU A 186 -2.05 -20.35 0.42
C GLU A 186 -3.50 -20.85 0.45
N THR A 187 -4.20 -20.68 -0.68
CA THR A 187 -5.61 -21.06 -0.85
C THR A 187 -5.81 -22.40 -1.54
N ASP A 188 -4.74 -23.14 -1.83
CA ASP A 188 -4.76 -24.34 -2.69
C ASP A 188 -5.39 -24.07 -4.07
N TRP A 189 -5.16 -22.86 -4.61
CA TRP A 189 -5.64 -22.39 -5.92
C TRP A 189 -7.17 -22.45 -6.12
N VAL A 190 -7.93 -22.47 -5.03
CA VAL A 190 -9.40 -22.49 -5.02
C VAL A 190 -9.96 -21.52 -3.98
N THR A 191 -11.23 -21.20 -4.08
CA THR A 191 -11.98 -20.43 -3.06
C THR A 191 -13.17 -21.25 -2.61
N GLU A 192 -13.35 -21.38 -1.30
CA GLU A 192 -14.52 -22.04 -0.71
C GLU A 192 -15.35 -21.00 0.04
N ILE A 193 -16.55 -20.71 -0.45
CA ILE A 193 -17.44 -19.69 0.11
C ILE A 193 -18.69 -20.34 0.68
N SER A 194 -19.06 -19.92 1.89
CA SER A 194 -20.37 -20.12 2.51
C SER A 194 -20.90 -18.78 3.00
N CYS A 195 -22.21 -18.66 3.25
CA CYS A 195 -22.79 -17.48 3.88
C CYS A 195 -23.80 -17.90 4.95
N ASP A 196 -23.99 -17.06 5.96
CA ASP A 196 -24.82 -17.35 7.13
C ASP A 196 -26.32 -17.12 6.93
N SER A 197 -26.74 -16.75 5.71
CA SER A 197 -28.12 -16.64 5.23
C SER A 197 -28.30 -17.40 3.93
N THR A 198 -29.52 -17.44 3.37
CA THR A 198 -29.71 -17.93 1.99
C THR A 198 -29.04 -17.00 1.00
N TRP A 199 -28.46 -17.56 -0.05
CA TRP A 199 -27.64 -16.76 -0.98
C TRP A 199 -27.69 -17.31 -2.41
N ARG A 200 -27.27 -16.48 -3.36
CA ARG A 200 -27.26 -16.78 -4.79
C ARG A 200 -25.85 -16.72 -5.35
N LEU A 201 -25.51 -17.72 -6.13
CA LEU A 201 -24.36 -17.66 -7.03
C LEU A 201 -24.84 -17.08 -8.36
N VAL A 202 -24.30 -15.92 -8.73
CA VAL A 202 -24.61 -15.26 -10.00
C VAL A 202 -23.32 -14.98 -10.79
N ASP A 203 -23.46 -14.83 -12.10
CA ASP A 203 -22.39 -14.32 -12.94
C ASP A 203 -22.34 -12.78 -12.90
N SER A 204 -21.25 -12.21 -13.42
CA SER A 204 -21.02 -10.75 -13.47
C SER A 204 -22.06 -9.93 -14.24
N GLU A 205 -22.94 -10.56 -15.01
CA GLU A 205 -24.03 -9.90 -15.74
C GLU A 205 -25.40 -10.17 -15.09
N GLY A 206 -25.42 -10.74 -13.88
CA GLY A 206 -26.63 -11.05 -13.13
C GLY A 206 -27.30 -12.37 -13.52
N GLY A 207 -26.65 -13.21 -14.34
CA GLY A 207 -27.14 -14.54 -14.69
C GLY A 207 -27.12 -15.47 -13.47
N LEU A 208 -28.28 -16.01 -13.08
CA LEU A 208 -28.38 -16.93 -11.95
C LEU A 208 -27.74 -18.29 -12.27
N LEU A 209 -26.68 -18.64 -11.54
CA LEU A 209 -25.97 -19.93 -11.64
C LEU A 209 -26.49 -20.94 -10.59
N GLY A 210 -26.89 -20.46 -9.42
CA GLY A 210 -27.43 -21.30 -8.36
C GLY A 210 -28.05 -20.53 -7.21
N LYS A 211 -28.96 -21.20 -6.49
CA LYS A 211 -29.45 -20.77 -5.17
C LYS A 211 -28.90 -21.73 -4.12
N MET A 212 -28.49 -21.16 -3.00
CA MET A 212 -27.82 -21.84 -1.92
C MET A 212 -28.57 -21.59 -0.61
N GLU A 213 -28.74 -22.64 0.17
CA GLU A 213 -29.24 -22.52 1.54
C GLU A 213 -28.12 -21.94 2.43
N LYS A 214 -28.50 -21.46 3.62
CA LYS A 214 -27.56 -21.10 4.68
C LYS A 214 -26.49 -22.17 4.89
N ASP A 215 -25.24 -21.74 5.08
CA ASP A 215 -24.05 -22.57 5.30
C ASP A 215 -23.69 -23.52 4.12
N ALA A 216 -24.45 -23.51 3.01
CA ALA A 216 -24.10 -24.30 1.86
C ALA A 216 -22.84 -23.75 1.21
N MET A 217 -21.87 -24.64 0.95
CA MET A 217 -20.56 -24.27 0.42
C MET A 217 -20.50 -24.35 -1.10
N VAL A 218 -19.82 -23.38 -1.72
CA VAL A 218 -19.40 -23.42 -3.12
C VAL A 218 -17.88 -23.32 -3.20
N ARG A 219 -17.27 -24.32 -3.86
CA ARG A 219 -15.86 -24.30 -4.24
C ARG A 219 -15.75 -23.75 -5.65
N ALA A 220 -14.88 -22.76 -5.87
CA ALA A 220 -14.66 -22.15 -7.17
C ALA A 220 -13.18 -21.91 -7.48
N PHE A 221 -12.83 -21.85 -8.76
CA PHE A 221 -11.48 -21.48 -9.24
C PHE A 221 -11.55 -20.95 -10.67
N TYR A 222 -10.52 -20.22 -11.08
CA TYR A 222 -10.38 -19.75 -12.45
C TYR A 222 -9.22 -20.47 -13.15
N LYS A 223 -9.46 -20.92 -14.39
CA LYS A 223 -8.44 -21.58 -15.22
C LYS A 223 -8.81 -21.45 -16.70
N ASN A 224 -7.80 -21.22 -17.55
CA ASN A 224 -7.98 -21.20 -19.00
C ASN A 224 -9.15 -20.29 -19.47
N GLN A 225 -9.25 -19.07 -18.92
CA GLN A 225 -10.29 -18.09 -19.27
C GLN A 225 -11.73 -18.52 -18.94
N ARG A 226 -11.88 -19.42 -17.96
CA ARG A 226 -13.17 -19.89 -17.44
C ARG A 226 -13.14 -19.95 -15.93
N TYR A 227 -14.28 -19.69 -15.32
CA TYR A 227 -14.55 -19.89 -13.91
C TYR A 227 -15.26 -21.22 -13.75
N TYR A 228 -14.69 -22.09 -12.93
CA TYR A 228 -15.23 -23.39 -12.56
C TYR A 228 -15.77 -23.31 -11.15
N PHE A 229 -16.91 -23.95 -10.89
CA PHE A 229 -17.49 -24.02 -9.56
C PHE A 229 -18.20 -25.34 -9.32
N ASN A 230 -18.32 -25.71 -8.04
CA ASN A 230 -19.07 -26.87 -7.59
C ASN A 230 -19.87 -26.50 -6.35
N ARG A 231 -21.19 -26.63 -6.47
CA ARG A 231 -22.20 -26.35 -5.43
C ARG A 231 -22.88 -27.61 -4.90
N GLY A 232 -22.15 -28.73 -4.91
CA GLY A 232 -22.66 -30.06 -4.57
C GLY A 232 -23.37 -30.79 -5.72
N LYS A 233 -23.26 -30.28 -6.96
CA LYS A 233 -23.91 -30.86 -8.17
C LYS A 233 -22.93 -31.33 -9.24
N GLY A 234 -21.62 -31.33 -8.94
CA GLY A 234 -20.57 -31.57 -9.92
C GLY A 234 -19.92 -30.26 -10.39
N ILE A 235 -19.03 -30.37 -11.37
CA ILE A 235 -18.30 -29.21 -11.91
C ILE A 235 -19.19 -28.52 -12.94
N GLU A 236 -19.41 -27.23 -12.73
CA GLU A 236 -20.07 -26.29 -13.63
C GLU A 236 -19.09 -25.18 -14.01
N GLU A 237 -19.34 -24.46 -15.12
CA GLU A 237 -18.45 -23.41 -15.58
C GLU A 237 -19.17 -22.22 -16.22
N THR A 238 -18.50 -21.07 -16.23
CA THR A 238 -18.91 -19.85 -16.94
C THR A 238 -17.69 -19.05 -17.41
N HIS A 239 -17.88 -18.16 -18.38
CA HIS A 239 -16.83 -17.23 -18.84
C HIS A 239 -16.75 -15.93 -18.04
N LYS A 240 -17.77 -15.68 -17.21
CA LYS A 240 -17.93 -14.45 -16.45
C LYS A 240 -17.51 -14.67 -15.01
N HIS A 241 -17.01 -13.62 -14.36
CA HIS A 241 -16.60 -13.73 -12.97
C HIS A 241 -17.79 -14.09 -12.07
N LEU A 242 -17.51 -14.74 -10.95
CA LEU A 242 -18.52 -15.25 -10.03
C LEU A 242 -18.80 -14.23 -8.93
N ARG A 243 -20.06 -14.11 -8.54
CA ARG A 243 -20.51 -13.32 -7.41
C ARG A 243 -21.33 -14.19 -6.45
N PHE A 244 -20.98 -14.15 -5.18
CA PHE A 244 -21.60 -14.87 -4.07
C PHE A 244 -22.43 -13.84 -3.29
N VAL A 245 -23.74 -13.80 -3.56
CA VAL A 245 -24.62 -12.69 -3.16
C VAL A 245 -25.64 -13.20 -2.13
N PRO A 246 -25.49 -12.88 -0.84
CA PRO A 246 -26.54 -13.11 0.15
C PRO A 246 -27.88 -12.48 -0.23
N ASP A 247 -28.98 -13.10 0.21
CA ASP A 247 -30.33 -12.56 -0.01
C ASP A 247 -30.75 -11.58 1.11
N GLU A 248 -30.05 -11.59 2.25
CA GLU A 248 -30.23 -10.68 3.38
C GLU A 248 -29.14 -9.61 3.37
N GLU A 249 -29.51 -8.36 3.63
CA GLU A 249 -28.60 -7.26 3.94
C GLU A 249 -27.81 -7.60 5.22
N ASP A 250 -26.59 -7.07 5.38
CA ASP A 250 -25.70 -7.33 6.50
C ASP A 250 -25.22 -8.78 6.66
N ALA A 251 -25.64 -9.70 5.78
CA ALA A 251 -25.28 -11.11 5.88
C ALA A 251 -23.77 -11.32 5.78
N VAL A 252 -23.27 -12.36 6.42
CA VAL A 252 -21.83 -12.62 6.52
C VAL A 252 -21.46 -13.85 5.70
N CYS A 253 -20.57 -13.66 4.74
CA CYS A 253 -19.93 -14.74 3.99
C CYS A 253 -18.56 -15.08 4.57
N THR A 254 -18.21 -16.36 4.56
CA THR A 254 -16.95 -16.90 5.06
C THR A 254 -16.14 -17.48 3.91
N ILE A 255 -14.85 -17.13 3.85
CA ILE A 255 -13.86 -17.81 3.02
C ILE A 255 -13.30 -18.98 3.84
N GLU A 256 -13.87 -20.16 3.65
CA GLU A 256 -13.67 -21.34 4.52
C GLU A 256 -12.22 -21.87 4.48
N ASN A 257 -11.58 -21.79 3.32
CA ASN A 257 -10.20 -22.23 3.11
C ASN A 257 -9.17 -21.14 3.38
N PHE A 258 -9.55 -20.04 4.03
CA PHE A 258 -8.65 -18.98 4.47
C PHE A 258 -8.72 -18.81 5.99
N ASP A 259 -7.57 -18.87 6.68
CA ASP A 259 -7.50 -18.71 8.14
C ASP A 259 -6.16 -18.08 8.52
N ARG A 260 -6.17 -16.78 8.86
CA ARG A 260 -4.95 -16.03 9.18
C ARG A 260 -4.20 -16.52 10.41
N ARG A 261 -4.82 -17.33 11.28
CA ARG A 261 -4.09 -17.98 12.38
C ARG A 261 -3.11 -19.01 11.84
N LYS A 262 -3.50 -19.71 10.78
CA LYS A 262 -2.68 -20.73 10.13
C LYS A 262 -1.66 -20.11 9.19
N THR A 263 -2.08 -19.11 8.41
CA THR A 263 -1.26 -18.60 7.32
C THR A 263 -0.37 -17.43 7.72
N ARG A 264 -0.72 -16.70 8.79
CA ARG A 264 -0.04 -15.47 9.22
C ARG A 264 0.23 -15.39 10.72
N GLY A 265 -0.05 -16.45 11.48
CA GLY A 265 0.13 -16.47 12.94
C GLY A 265 -0.72 -15.45 13.69
N ALA A 266 -1.80 -14.95 13.09
CA ALA A 266 -2.69 -13.99 13.72
C ALA A 266 -3.44 -14.60 14.92
N SER A 267 -3.96 -13.76 15.80
CA SER A 267 -4.78 -14.22 16.95
C SER A 267 -6.17 -14.73 16.52
N TYR A 268 -6.67 -14.30 15.37
CA TYR A 268 -8.00 -14.61 14.85
C TYR A 268 -7.94 -14.97 13.36
N ALA A 269 -8.97 -15.67 12.88
CA ALA A 269 -9.00 -16.17 11.50
C ALA A 269 -9.18 -15.04 10.47
N PHE A 270 -10.00 -14.03 10.78
CA PHE A 270 -10.33 -12.90 9.90
C PHE A 270 -10.62 -13.32 8.45
N ASN A 271 -11.58 -14.24 8.33
CA ASN A 271 -12.03 -14.85 7.07
C ASN A 271 -13.54 -14.67 6.83
N GLN A 272 -14.17 -13.75 7.56
CA GLN A 272 -15.60 -13.44 7.50
C GLN A 272 -15.80 -12.01 7.02
N PHE A 273 -16.69 -11.80 6.07
CA PHE A 273 -16.90 -10.54 5.36
C PHE A 273 -18.40 -10.32 5.14
N ARG A 274 -18.85 -9.06 5.25
CA ARG A 274 -20.24 -8.69 5.00
C ARG A 274 -20.57 -8.70 3.52
N ASP A 275 -21.84 -8.91 3.21
CA ASP A 275 -22.43 -8.83 1.88
C ASP A 275 -21.76 -9.70 0.81
N THR A 276 -21.44 -9.12 -0.34
CA THR A 276 -21.11 -9.86 -1.55
C THR A 276 -19.62 -10.13 -1.61
N LEU A 277 -19.28 -11.37 -1.93
CA LEU A 277 -17.94 -11.74 -2.38
C LEU A 277 -17.95 -11.96 -3.89
N GLU A 278 -16.82 -11.71 -4.52
CA GLU A 278 -16.59 -11.99 -5.93
C GLU A 278 -15.30 -12.76 -6.13
N LEU A 279 -15.24 -13.58 -7.18
CA LEU A 279 -14.02 -14.23 -7.65
C LEU A 279 -13.73 -13.74 -9.07
N GLN A 280 -12.73 -12.87 -9.22
CA GLN A 280 -12.44 -12.18 -10.47
C GLN A 280 -10.97 -12.29 -10.87
N TYR A 281 -10.71 -12.70 -12.11
CA TYR A 281 -9.39 -12.62 -12.74
C TYR A 281 -9.08 -11.19 -13.19
N ILE A 282 -7.86 -10.75 -12.93
CA ILE A 282 -7.34 -9.41 -13.21
C ILE A 282 -6.20 -9.51 -14.23
N PRO A 283 -6.48 -9.27 -15.54
CA PRO A 283 -5.53 -9.51 -16.63
C PRO A 283 -4.21 -8.77 -16.54
N TYR A 284 -4.20 -7.53 -16.00
CA TYR A 284 -2.96 -6.74 -15.95
C TYR A 284 -2.01 -7.17 -14.83
N LYS A 285 -2.48 -8.00 -13.89
CA LYS A 285 -1.68 -8.64 -12.85
C LYS A 285 -1.46 -10.13 -13.08
N ASP A 286 -2.23 -10.74 -14.00
CA ASP A 286 -2.32 -12.19 -14.17
C ASP A 286 -2.69 -12.95 -12.89
N GLU A 287 -3.57 -12.35 -12.08
CA GLU A 287 -3.96 -12.86 -10.77
C GLU A 287 -5.48 -13.04 -10.68
N VAL A 288 -5.92 -13.97 -9.84
CA VAL A 288 -7.33 -14.12 -9.47
C VAL A 288 -7.51 -13.58 -8.06
N TRP A 289 -8.46 -12.68 -7.88
CA TRP A 289 -8.72 -12.01 -6.62
C TRP A 289 -10.08 -12.39 -6.06
N VAL A 290 -10.15 -12.55 -4.74
CA VAL A 290 -11.41 -12.42 -4.01
C VAL A 290 -11.64 -10.95 -3.71
N ILE A 291 -12.82 -10.44 -4.06
CA ILE A 291 -13.20 -9.04 -3.86
C ILE A 291 -14.43 -8.99 -2.97
N ASN A 292 -14.48 -8.08 -2.00
CA ASN A 292 -15.66 -7.82 -1.18
C ASN A 292 -16.38 -6.57 -1.68
N GLU A 293 -17.65 -6.68 -2.04
CA GLU A 293 -18.51 -5.57 -2.40
C GLU A 293 -19.53 -5.33 -1.28
N LEU A 294 -19.49 -4.13 -0.70
CA LEU A 294 -20.26 -3.72 0.49
C LEU A 294 -20.36 -2.18 0.60
N PRO A 295 -21.31 -1.64 1.38
CA PRO A 295 -21.37 -0.21 1.71
C PRO A 295 -20.07 0.31 2.37
N ILE A 296 -19.72 1.57 2.11
CA ILE A 296 -18.47 2.15 2.59
C ILE A 296 -18.37 2.17 4.12
N GLU A 297 -19.47 2.39 4.85
CA GLU A 297 -19.47 2.40 6.32
C GLU A 297 -19.20 1.00 6.87
N GLU A 298 -19.79 -0.03 6.27
CA GLU A 298 -19.55 -1.42 6.66
C GLU A 298 -18.11 -1.86 6.39
N TYR A 299 -17.51 -1.38 5.30
CA TYR A 299 -16.09 -1.55 5.05
C TYR A 299 -15.24 -0.97 6.19
N LEU A 300 -15.58 0.23 6.68
CA LEU A 300 -14.85 0.89 7.74
C LEU A 300 -14.97 0.17 9.09
N TYR A 301 -16.06 -0.55 9.36
CA TYR A 301 -16.20 -1.38 10.58
C TYR A 301 -15.08 -2.44 10.70
N GLY A 302 -14.60 -2.96 9.57
CA GLY A 302 -13.57 -3.98 9.51
C GLY A 302 -12.13 -3.45 9.38
N LEU A 303 -11.90 -2.13 9.49
CA LEU A 303 -10.55 -1.56 9.38
C LEU A 303 -9.68 -1.91 10.60
N GLY A 304 -8.49 -2.41 10.31
CA GLY A 304 -7.45 -2.82 11.26
C GLY A 304 -6.32 -1.81 11.46
N GLU A 305 -6.56 -0.53 11.17
CA GLU A 305 -5.58 0.56 11.26
C GLU A 305 -5.35 1.06 12.70
N THR A 306 -6.30 0.79 13.61
CA THR A 306 -6.24 1.09 15.04
C THR A 306 -7.01 0.06 15.84
N SER A 307 -7.02 0.15 17.16
CA SER A 307 -7.70 -0.80 18.05
C SER A 307 -8.54 -0.10 19.12
N ASN A 308 -9.29 -0.90 19.90
CA ASN A 308 -10.08 -0.41 21.05
C ASN A 308 -9.23 0.34 22.09
N ALA A 309 -7.92 0.11 22.15
CA ALA A 309 -7.05 0.73 23.14
C ALA A 309 -6.77 2.23 22.87
N SER A 310 -6.99 2.68 21.64
CA SER A 310 -6.71 4.06 21.22
C SER A 310 -7.79 5.02 21.72
N HIS A 311 -7.46 6.32 21.84
CA HIS A 311 -8.41 7.37 22.24
C HIS A 311 -9.62 7.46 21.29
N GLU A 312 -10.80 7.88 21.77
CA GLU A 312 -12.00 7.99 20.92
C GLU A 312 -11.84 9.04 19.80
N GLU A 313 -11.36 10.23 20.14
CA GLU A 313 -11.10 11.29 19.16
C GLU A 313 -10.08 10.88 18.09
N PHE A 314 -9.05 10.10 18.45
CA PHE A 314 -8.14 9.54 17.45
C PHE A 314 -8.84 8.55 16.51
N LYS A 315 -9.73 7.68 17.03
CA LYS A 315 -10.49 6.75 16.20
C LYS A 315 -11.39 7.51 15.24
N LYS A 316 -12.11 8.55 15.69
CA LYS A 316 -12.96 9.40 14.85
C LYS A 316 -12.16 10.11 13.74
N ALA A 317 -10.99 10.67 14.08
CA ALA A 317 -10.11 11.29 13.09
C ALA A 317 -9.62 10.27 12.04
N LEU A 318 -9.11 9.12 12.49
CA LEU A 318 -8.63 8.04 11.61
C LEU A 318 -9.72 7.50 10.70
N ILE A 319 -10.92 7.26 11.23
CA ILE A 319 -12.04 6.76 10.44
C ILE A 319 -12.50 7.80 9.42
N THR A 320 -12.53 9.09 9.76
CA THR A 320 -12.91 10.15 8.81
C THR A 320 -11.93 10.24 7.64
N VAL A 321 -10.61 10.19 7.89
CA VAL A 321 -9.62 10.21 6.80
C VAL A 321 -9.65 8.92 5.99
N ALA A 322 -9.94 7.78 6.63
CA ALA A 322 -10.09 6.51 5.96
C ALA A 322 -11.32 6.49 5.03
N ARG A 323 -12.46 7.01 5.49
CA ARG A 323 -13.67 7.21 4.70
C ARG A 323 -13.43 8.12 3.51
N THR A 324 -12.76 9.24 3.75
CA THR A 324 -12.45 10.23 2.71
C THR A 324 -11.49 9.63 1.66
N TYR A 325 -10.49 8.86 2.08
CA TYR A 325 -9.56 8.17 1.18
C TYR A 325 -10.29 7.15 0.28
N ALA A 326 -11.14 6.33 0.89
CA ALA A 326 -11.99 5.37 0.19
C ALA A 326 -12.91 6.06 -0.82
N LEU A 327 -13.59 7.14 -0.43
CA LEU A 327 -14.45 7.94 -1.30
C LEU A 327 -13.66 8.57 -2.45
N TYR A 328 -12.50 9.16 -2.19
CA TYR A 328 -11.65 9.79 -3.21
C TYR A 328 -11.28 8.79 -4.33
N HIS A 329 -10.89 7.57 -3.94
CA HIS A 329 -10.52 6.52 -4.89
C HIS A 329 -11.72 5.89 -5.60
N TRP A 330 -12.88 5.83 -4.94
CA TRP A 330 -14.15 5.45 -5.55
C TRP A 330 -14.60 6.46 -6.62
N GLU A 331 -14.61 7.76 -6.30
CA GLU A 331 -15.05 8.82 -7.22
C GLU A 331 -14.17 8.93 -8.47
N ARG A 332 -12.86 8.70 -8.32
CA ARG A 332 -11.87 8.98 -9.39
C ARG A 332 -11.28 7.74 -10.03
N ASN A 333 -11.56 6.54 -9.49
CA ASN A 333 -11.03 5.28 -9.98
C ASN A 333 -9.50 5.30 -10.22
N THR A 334 -8.77 5.87 -9.26
CA THR A 334 -7.32 6.12 -9.39
C THR A 334 -6.46 4.91 -8.98
N LYS A 335 -7.09 3.84 -8.51
CA LYS A 335 -6.43 2.61 -8.03
C LYS A 335 -6.94 1.40 -8.82
N HIS A 336 -6.09 0.38 -8.89
CA HIS A 336 -6.39 -0.95 -9.46
C HIS A 336 -7.11 -0.98 -10.82
N LYS A 337 -6.92 0.06 -11.64
CA LYS A 337 -7.45 0.19 -13.02
C LYS A 337 -8.95 -0.09 -13.16
N GLY A 338 -9.76 0.20 -12.13
CA GLY A 338 -11.21 -0.04 -12.14
C GLY A 338 -11.66 -1.48 -11.92
N TYR A 339 -10.75 -2.40 -11.58
CA TYR A 339 -11.16 -3.76 -11.21
C TYR A 339 -11.76 -3.81 -9.80
N PHE A 340 -11.23 -3.00 -8.88
CA PHE A 340 -11.77 -2.76 -7.53
C PHE A 340 -11.23 -1.41 -7.04
N HIS A 341 -11.81 -0.85 -5.98
CA HIS A 341 -11.50 0.52 -5.54
C HIS A 341 -10.25 0.57 -4.64
N MET A 342 -10.12 -0.38 -3.70
CA MET A 342 -8.97 -0.50 -2.79
C MET A 342 -8.65 -1.96 -2.51
N ASN A 343 -7.47 -2.27 -1.95
CA ASN A 343 -7.15 -3.58 -1.40
C ASN A 343 -7.14 -3.57 0.14
N ALA A 344 -7.15 -4.77 0.74
CA ALA A 344 -7.19 -4.97 2.18
C ALA A 344 -5.81 -4.94 2.88
N TYR A 345 -4.77 -4.46 2.18
CA TYR A 345 -3.38 -4.44 2.64
C TYR A 345 -2.91 -3.01 2.88
N ALA A 346 -1.74 -2.87 3.50
CA ALA A 346 -1.15 -1.58 3.88
C ALA A 346 -0.80 -0.67 2.68
N ASP A 347 -0.89 -1.16 1.44
CA ASP A 347 -0.72 -0.34 0.22
C ASP A 347 -1.92 0.60 -0.02
N ASP A 348 -3.10 0.23 0.49
CA ASP A 348 -4.28 1.08 0.52
C ASP A 348 -4.75 1.28 1.96
N GLN A 349 -5.49 0.31 2.53
CA GLN A 349 -5.93 0.35 3.92
C GLN A 349 -6.06 -1.07 4.49
N VAL A 350 -5.60 -1.27 5.73
CA VAL A 350 -5.64 -2.58 6.38
C VAL A 350 -7.08 -2.96 6.71
N TYR A 351 -7.64 -3.95 6.00
CA TYR A 351 -9.02 -4.42 6.19
C TYR A 351 -9.05 -5.90 6.55
N PHE A 352 -9.81 -6.23 7.59
CA PHE A 352 -9.91 -7.57 8.17
C PHE A 352 -11.35 -8.12 8.20
N GLY A 353 -12.32 -7.34 7.71
CA GLY A 353 -13.71 -7.75 7.59
C GLY A 353 -14.45 -7.87 8.92
N TYR A 354 -15.58 -8.57 8.88
CA TYR A 354 -16.51 -8.74 9.98
C TYR A 354 -15.86 -9.36 11.23
N GLY A 355 -14.89 -10.25 11.04
CA GLY A 355 -14.16 -10.85 12.16
C GLY A 355 -13.44 -9.82 13.03
N TYR A 356 -12.99 -8.70 12.45
CA TYR A 356 -12.36 -7.61 13.20
C TYR A 356 -13.36 -6.70 13.89
N GLU A 357 -14.47 -6.38 13.22
CA GLU A 357 -15.61 -5.66 13.80
C GLU A 357 -16.05 -6.31 15.12
N LEU A 358 -16.19 -7.64 15.14
CA LEU A 358 -16.62 -8.40 16.32
C LEU A 358 -15.70 -8.24 17.55
N VAL A 359 -14.39 -8.10 17.33
CA VAL A 359 -13.41 -8.01 18.42
C VAL A 359 -12.96 -6.56 18.68
N HIS A 360 -13.34 -5.62 17.83
CA HIS A 360 -13.07 -4.19 17.94
C HIS A 360 -14.32 -3.31 17.79
N PRO A 361 -15.33 -3.45 18.68
CA PRO A 361 -16.59 -2.72 18.56
C PRO A 361 -16.45 -1.19 18.65
N LEU A 362 -15.38 -0.67 19.27
CA LEU A 362 -15.17 0.78 19.36
C LEU A 362 -14.70 1.41 18.04
N ILE A 363 -14.33 0.59 17.05
CA ILE A 363 -14.08 1.06 15.69
C ILE A 363 -15.41 1.35 15.01
N LYS A 364 -16.35 0.42 15.10
CA LYS A 364 -17.72 0.61 14.61
C LYS A 364 -18.39 1.83 15.24
N GLU A 365 -18.23 2.03 16.55
CA GLU A 365 -18.75 3.23 17.22
C GLU A 365 -18.18 4.53 16.61
N ALA A 366 -16.86 4.60 16.36
CA ALA A 366 -16.26 5.75 15.70
C ALA A 366 -16.71 5.95 14.24
N VAL A 367 -17.04 4.86 13.54
CA VAL A 367 -17.66 4.90 12.20
C VAL A 367 -19.04 5.54 12.28
N GLU A 368 -19.89 5.10 13.21
CA GLU A 368 -21.23 5.68 13.42
C GLU A 368 -21.18 7.15 13.86
N ASP A 369 -20.30 7.50 14.80
CA ASP A 369 -20.16 8.86 15.31
C ASP A 369 -19.70 9.85 14.24
N THR A 370 -18.99 9.37 13.21
CA THR A 370 -18.48 10.18 12.09
C THR A 370 -19.16 9.84 10.77
N ARG A 371 -20.30 9.12 10.81
CA ARG A 371 -20.95 8.56 9.63
C ARG A 371 -21.09 9.61 8.54
N GLY A 372 -20.67 9.30 7.33
CA GLY A 372 -20.77 10.20 6.18
C GLY A 372 -20.03 11.53 6.28
N VAL A 373 -19.25 11.80 7.33
CA VAL A 373 -18.42 13.00 7.38
C VAL A 373 -17.10 12.76 6.63
N THR A 374 -16.76 13.67 5.72
CA THR A 374 -15.55 13.61 4.89
C THR A 374 -14.74 14.89 4.97
N VAL A 375 -13.45 14.79 4.66
CA VAL A 375 -12.54 15.93 4.53
C VAL A 375 -12.58 16.44 3.09
N ASN A 376 -12.88 17.71 2.91
CA ASN A 376 -13.02 18.34 1.60
C ASN A 376 -12.08 19.54 1.48
N TYR A 377 -11.63 19.84 0.27
CA TYR A 377 -10.88 21.05 -0.04
C TYR A 377 -11.46 21.69 -1.30
N ASP A 378 -11.74 22.99 -1.24
CA ASP A 378 -12.31 23.75 -2.36
C ASP A 378 -13.55 23.07 -2.97
N GLY A 379 -14.49 22.64 -2.12
CA GLY A 379 -15.73 22.00 -2.55
C GLY A 379 -15.56 20.65 -3.23
N ARG A 380 -14.44 19.92 -2.96
CA ARG A 380 -14.14 18.59 -3.51
C ARG A 380 -13.62 17.63 -2.42
N THR A 381 -13.88 16.33 -2.56
CA THR A 381 -13.32 15.30 -1.66
C THR A 381 -11.80 15.38 -1.65
N ALA A 382 -11.21 15.61 -0.47
CA ALA A 382 -9.77 15.73 -0.32
C ALA A 382 -9.10 14.36 -0.38
N LEU A 383 -7.84 14.32 -0.85
CA LEU A 383 -7.00 13.13 -0.73
C LEU A 383 -6.36 13.13 0.67
N THR A 384 -6.64 12.09 1.45
CA THR A 384 -6.29 12.02 2.89
C THR A 384 -5.38 10.83 3.21
N PRO A 385 -4.13 10.80 2.73
CA PRO A 385 -3.18 9.77 3.12
C PRO A 385 -2.88 9.90 4.63
N TYR A 386 -2.60 8.76 5.26
CA TYR A 386 -2.24 8.67 6.67
C TYR A 386 -1.21 7.55 6.87
N PHE A 387 -0.43 7.63 7.95
CA PHE A 387 0.68 6.71 8.20
C PHE A 387 0.94 6.51 9.70
N SER A 388 1.84 5.59 10.07
CA SER A 388 2.01 5.17 11.47
C SER A 388 2.62 6.24 12.37
N ARG A 389 3.82 6.75 12.03
CA ARG A 389 4.49 7.79 12.82
C ARG A 389 5.56 8.51 12.02
N SER A 390 5.84 9.73 12.41
CA SER A 390 6.86 10.58 11.81
C SER A 390 8.18 10.52 12.57
N ASP A 391 9.17 11.26 12.08
CA ASP A 391 10.44 11.54 12.74
C ASP A 391 10.50 12.95 13.35
N GLY A 392 9.35 13.46 13.80
CA GLY A 392 9.19 14.79 14.40
C GLY A 392 8.52 15.82 13.50
N ARG A 393 8.25 15.47 12.24
CA ARG A 393 7.38 16.25 11.34
C ARG A 393 6.78 15.38 10.23
N THR A 394 5.61 15.75 9.74
CA THR A 394 5.07 15.19 8.50
C THR A 394 5.80 15.78 7.28
N ARG A 395 5.64 15.12 6.14
CA ARG A 395 6.16 15.57 4.84
C ARG A 395 5.03 16.15 4.02
N SER A 396 5.33 17.18 3.25
CA SER A 396 4.41 17.63 2.20
C SER A 396 4.27 16.57 1.11
N TRP A 397 3.15 16.60 0.40
CA TRP A 397 2.94 15.79 -0.81
C TRP A 397 4.09 15.94 -1.81
N SER A 398 4.55 17.19 -2.03
CA SER A 398 5.63 17.52 -2.96
C SER A 398 6.96 16.85 -2.61
N GLU A 399 7.27 16.71 -1.33
CA GLU A 399 8.53 16.09 -0.86
C GLU A 399 8.59 14.59 -1.18
N VAL A 400 7.43 13.90 -1.22
CA VAL A 400 7.37 12.44 -1.30
C VAL A 400 6.95 11.95 -2.69
N TRP A 401 5.92 12.55 -3.29
CA TRP A 401 5.31 12.06 -4.53
C TRP A 401 5.37 13.05 -5.70
N GLY A 402 5.83 14.28 -5.45
CA GLY A 402 5.96 15.32 -6.46
C GLY A 402 4.61 15.92 -6.90
N GLY A 403 4.65 17.15 -7.42
CA GLY A 403 3.45 17.97 -7.60
C GLY A 403 3.00 18.64 -6.30
N THR A 404 1.85 19.29 -6.30
CA THR A 404 1.35 20.04 -5.14
C THR A 404 -0.07 19.62 -4.82
N VAL A 405 -0.33 19.34 -3.54
CA VAL A 405 -1.66 19.18 -2.98
C VAL A 405 -1.76 20.16 -1.82
N ALA A 406 -2.63 21.17 -1.95
CA ALA A 406 -2.58 22.38 -1.13
C ALA A 406 -2.79 22.11 0.37
N TRP A 407 -3.60 21.09 0.70
CA TRP A 407 -3.88 20.69 2.08
C TRP A 407 -2.89 19.67 2.65
N LEU A 408 -1.96 19.13 1.85
CA LEU A 408 -0.96 18.15 2.28
C LEU A 408 0.42 18.80 2.38
N ILE A 409 0.55 19.72 3.32
CA ILE A 409 1.82 20.35 3.67
C ILE A 409 2.43 19.69 4.91
N GLY A 410 3.74 19.80 5.06
CA GLY A 410 4.43 19.27 6.24
C GLY A 410 4.07 20.11 7.47
N VAL A 411 3.74 19.45 8.57
CA VAL A 411 3.49 20.04 9.90
C VAL A 411 4.37 19.36 10.93
N ASP A 412 4.66 20.06 12.04
CA ASP A 412 5.46 19.50 13.13
C ASP A 412 4.70 18.35 13.81
N ALA A 413 5.43 17.43 14.43
CA ALA A 413 4.88 16.32 15.20
C ALA A 413 5.64 16.23 16.54
N PRO A 414 5.35 17.13 17.50
CA PRO A 414 6.14 17.29 18.71
C PRO A 414 6.17 16.02 19.57
N CYS A 415 5.10 15.22 19.64
CA CYS A 415 5.13 13.99 20.40
C CYS A 415 6.01 12.92 19.75
N ASP A 416 6.08 12.88 18.43
CA ASP A 416 7.02 12.01 17.71
C ASP A 416 8.48 12.48 17.89
N GLU A 417 8.71 13.79 17.87
CA GLU A 417 10.02 14.41 18.11
C GLU A 417 10.52 14.15 19.54
N GLU A 418 9.69 14.44 20.55
CA GLU A 418 10.02 14.24 21.97
C GLU A 418 10.34 12.79 22.30
N ARG A 419 9.69 11.84 21.61
CA ARG A 419 9.94 10.40 21.78
C ARG A 419 11.13 9.90 20.96
N GLY A 420 11.70 10.72 20.10
CA GLY A 420 12.82 10.36 19.22
C GLY A 420 12.45 9.24 18.25
N TYR A 421 11.23 9.24 17.75
CA TYR A 421 10.79 8.22 16.81
C TYR A 421 11.43 8.40 15.43
N THR A 422 11.55 7.29 14.71
CA THR A 422 11.89 7.28 13.29
C THR A 422 10.63 7.12 12.46
N LEU A 423 10.66 7.73 11.27
CA LEU A 423 9.58 7.67 10.29
C LEU A 423 9.20 6.22 9.99
N TRP A 424 7.92 5.90 10.14
CA TRP A 424 7.33 4.63 9.72
C TRP A 424 6.10 4.89 8.86
N GLY A 425 6.26 4.66 7.56
CA GLY A 425 5.28 4.95 6.52
C GLY A 425 5.76 6.07 5.59
N HIS A 426 4.86 6.61 4.78
CA HIS A 426 5.23 7.60 3.75
C HIS A 426 5.45 9.02 4.27
N GLY A 427 4.97 9.36 5.47
CA GLY A 427 5.21 10.68 6.08
C GLY A 427 4.21 11.77 5.69
N VAL A 428 3.44 11.60 4.62
CA VAL A 428 2.45 12.60 4.16
C VAL A 428 1.09 12.47 4.85
N GLY A 429 0.47 13.60 5.20
CA GLY A 429 -0.86 13.67 5.80
C GLY A 429 -0.84 13.38 7.30
N MET A 430 -1.84 12.65 7.80
CA MET A 430 -1.99 12.40 9.23
C MET A 430 -1.06 11.29 9.75
N GLY A 431 -0.20 11.64 10.72
CA GLY A 431 0.61 10.67 11.46
C GLY A 431 -0.15 10.11 12.66
N ALA A 432 -0.37 8.80 12.71
CA ALA A 432 -1.23 8.16 13.72
C ALA A 432 -0.73 8.37 15.16
N THR A 433 0.57 8.34 15.38
CA THR A 433 1.15 8.50 16.72
C THR A 433 0.98 9.93 17.26
N GLU A 434 1.17 10.94 16.42
CA GLU A 434 0.95 12.33 16.78
C GLU A 434 -0.54 12.63 16.97
N ALA A 435 -1.40 12.19 16.05
CA ALA A 435 -2.85 12.31 16.17
C ALA A 435 -3.39 11.65 17.45
N LEU A 436 -2.87 10.48 17.82
CA LEU A 436 -3.19 9.84 19.11
C LEU A 436 -2.68 10.65 20.30
N CYS A 437 -1.54 11.33 20.17
CA CYS A 437 -1.01 12.20 21.23
C CYS A 437 -1.92 13.40 21.46
N MET A 438 -2.30 14.10 20.39
CA MET A 438 -3.25 15.22 20.40
C MET A 438 -4.57 14.82 21.08
N ALA A 439 -5.16 13.70 20.64
CA ALA A 439 -6.37 13.17 21.26
C ALA A 439 -6.22 12.92 22.77
N ASN A 440 -5.10 12.34 23.21
CA ASN A 440 -4.83 12.12 24.64
C ASN A 440 -4.56 13.42 25.42
N ASN A 441 -4.20 14.52 24.73
CA ASN A 441 -4.02 15.85 25.31
C ASN A 441 -5.33 16.67 25.31
N GLY A 442 -6.41 16.14 24.75
CA GLY A 442 -7.75 16.71 24.78
C GLY A 442 -8.16 17.45 23.51
N ASP A 443 -7.41 17.32 22.41
CA ASP A 443 -7.84 17.81 21.10
C ASP A 443 -8.99 16.93 20.57
N GLU A 444 -10.05 17.56 20.07
CA GLU A 444 -11.18 16.88 19.42
C GLU A 444 -10.78 16.43 18.01
N TRP A 445 -11.47 15.41 17.47
CA TRP A 445 -11.10 14.82 16.18
C TRP A 445 -11.08 15.83 15.03
N GLU A 446 -11.97 16.84 15.01
CA GLU A 446 -11.96 17.90 14.01
C GLU A 446 -10.69 18.76 14.09
N GLU A 447 -10.23 19.06 15.31
CA GLU A 447 -9.01 19.84 15.54
C GLU A 447 -7.78 19.08 15.06
N ILE A 448 -7.74 17.76 15.30
CA ILE A 448 -6.71 16.86 14.79
C ILE A 448 -6.68 16.89 13.25
N LEU A 449 -7.84 16.82 12.59
CA LEU A 449 -7.89 16.84 11.13
C LEU A 449 -7.44 18.18 10.55
N HIS A 450 -7.88 19.30 11.12
CA HIS A 450 -7.43 20.62 10.69
C HIS A 450 -5.94 20.87 10.96
N TYR A 451 -5.34 20.16 11.92
CA TYR A 451 -3.90 20.20 12.14
C TYR A 451 -3.12 19.54 11.00
N PHE A 452 -3.54 18.35 10.55
CA PHE A 452 -2.81 17.59 9.52
C PHE A 452 -3.17 17.97 8.08
N TYR A 453 -4.35 18.52 7.85
CA TYR A 453 -4.85 18.87 6.52
C TYR A 453 -5.22 20.34 6.47
N THR A 454 -4.42 21.14 5.76
CA THR A 454 -4.53 22.61 5.77
C THR A 454 -5.70 23.12 4.94
N ASP A 455 -6.44 24.09 5.48
CA ASP A 455 -7.56 24.78 4.81
C ASP A 455 -8.66 23.84 4.28
N VAL A 456 -8.82 22.67 4.90
CA VAL A 456 -9.91 21.73 4.58
C VAL A 456 -11.20 22.09 5.32
N GLU A 457 -12.31 21.56 4.83
CA GLU A 457 -13.64 21.62 5.45
C GLU A 457 -14.14 20.20 5.75
N LEU A 458 -14.88 20.04 6.84
CA LEU A 458 -15.54 18.77 7.16
C LEU A 458 -16.98 18.83 6.69
N VAL A 459 -17.35 17.92 5.78
CA VAL A 459 -18.66 17.93 5.09
C VAL A 459 -19.37 16.62 5.34
N LYS A 460 -20.65 16.70 5.74
CA LYS A 460 -21.55 15.55 5.83
C LYS A 460 -22.10 15.23 4.43
N ARG A 461 -21.77 14.05 3.92
CA ARG A 461 -22.08 13.58 2.56
C ARG A 461 -23.26 12.61 2.50
N TRP A 462 -23.57 11.88 3.57
CA TRP A 462 -24.74 10.99 3.67
C TRP A 462 -25.19 10.82 5.12
N ASP A 463 -26.49 10.58 5.33
CA ASP A 463 -27.14 10.48 6.64
C ASP A 463 -27.60 9.06 7.00
N ASP A 464 -28.12 8.32 6.02
CA ASP A 464 -28.78 7.01 6.19
C ASP A 464 -27.91 5.84 5.80
#